data_AF-A0A9D0YYW8-F1
#
_entry.id   AF-A0A9D0YYW8-F1
#
_cell.length_a   1.000
_cell.length_b   1.000
_cell.length_c   1.000
_cell.angle_alpha   90.00
_cell.angle_beta   90.00
_cell.angle_gamma   90.00
#
_symmetry.space_group_name_H-M   'P 1'
#
loop_
_entity.id
_entity.type
_entity.pdbx_description
1 polymer ?
#
loop_
_entity_poly.entity_id
_entity_poly.type
_entity_poly.pdbx_seq_one_letter_code
_entity_poly.pdbx_strand_id
1 'polypeptide(L)'
;MFDKIVYISNEGANVKIKDGENLSTNIMNMHLVFEDDKKKILGEVDDIDDNVVKAHFLGELLPDRFIGGVIRKPDLNAKVRIITPEEMKLIVGDEKPSTMTLGASPLYDSCPIKVDINELFSNHMAIFGNSGSGKSCGVSRLIQNVFQTSGFIPFRSNFFIFDSSGEYRNAFQDINKINPNYNYKFYTTNYHEPNTEQLKVPLWLLTVDDLALLLSVTNHSQLPIIERMHKLVRIFNQGDVNATEYKNHIIAKAIMTVLYSNETSTSKRNDIFSIIGSCSTEQFNLEAELPGIGYTRKFRDCFLIDSEGNFTESVLLTKYVSEFIKPELDNFEPAKVVYYTLEDLEKALNFTLISEGWLRNENTYGDAVTIRVRLHSLITGDYAKFFACRTFMSEQQFIASLIMMPDGKHKAQIVNFNLDDV
;
A
#
# COMPACT_ATOMS: atom_id res chain seq x y z
N MET A 1 -28.97 31.58 36.66
CA MET A 1 -29.03 31.58 35.20
C MET A 1 -30.34 31.06 34.65
N PHE A 2 -30.57 29.76 34.58
CA PHE A 2 -31.77 29.22 33.93
C PHE A 2 -32.97 29.14 34.89
N ASP A 3 -34.15 29.49 34.39
CA ASP A 3 -35.43 29.45 35.13
C ASP A 3 -36.15 28.13 34.89
N LYS A 4 -36.71 27.94 33.68
CA LYS A 4 -37.48 26.75 33.31
C LYS A 4 -37.42 26.46 31.82
N ILE A 5 -37.75 25.22 31.47
CA ILE A 5 -37.92 24.81 30.08
C ILE A 5 -39.30 25.29 29.61
N VAL A 6 -39.33 26.05 28.52
CA VAL A 6 -40.58 26.59 27.95
C VAL A 6 -41.05 25.80 26.74
N TYR A 7 -40.16 25.05 26.10
CA TYR A 7 -40.47 24.22 24.95
C TYR A 7 -39.47 23.07 24.82
N ILE A 8 -39.94 21.90 24.35
CA ILE A 8 -39.12 20.73 24.05
C ILE A 8 -39.54 20.20 22.67
N SER A 9 -38.55 19.88 21.85
CA SER A 9 -38.70 19.21 20.57
C SER A 9 -37.93 17.88 20.55
N ASN A 10 -37.91 17.21 19.40
CA ASN A 10 -37.08 16.02 19.24
C ASN A 10 -35.58 16.33 19.24
N GLU A 11 -35.21 17.52 18.79
CA GLU A 11 -33.81 17.90 18.55
C GLU A 11 -33.25 18.76 19.68
N GLY A 12 -34.09 19.39 20.50
CA GLY A 12 -33.62 20.31 21.54
C GLY A 12 -34.72 20.89 22.43
N ALA A 13 -34.35 21.87 23.25
CA ALA A 13 -35.25 22.57 24.15
C ALA A 13 -34.96 24.08 24.22
N ASN A 14 -36.01 24.84 24.51
CA ASN A 14 -35.92 26.27 24.77
C ASN A 14 -36.01 26.50 26.28
N VAL A 15 -35.05 27.23 26.83
CA VAL A 15 -34.88 27.46 28.26
C VAL A 15 -34.97 28.95 28.55
N LYS A 16 -35.90 29.34 29.42
CA LYS A 16 -36.04 30.72 29.85
C LYS A 16 -34.94 31.09 30.84
N ILE A 17 -34.36 32.28 30.72
CA ILE A 17 -33.39 32.87 31.64
C ILE A 17 -34.12 33.58 32.78
N LYS A 18 -33.55 33.57 33.99
CA LYS A 18 -34.10 34.27 35.16
C LYS A 18 -34.10 35.79 34.95
N ASP A 19 -35.20 36.44 35.31
CA ASP A 19 -35.37 37.88 35.19
C ASP A 19 -34.31 38.63 36.03
N GLY A 20 -33.59 39.58 35.41
CA GLY A 20 -32.55 40.39 36.06
C GLY A 20 -31.11 39.85 35.97
N GLU A 21 -30.89 38.66 35.40
CA GLU A 21 -29.54 38.23 35.03
C GLU A 21 -29.14 38.83 33.67
N ASN A 22 -28.16 39.74 33.67
CA ASN A 22 -27.50 40.16 32.45
C ASN A 22 -26.58 39.03 31.95
N LEU A 23 -26.85 38.53 30.74
CA LEU A 23 -25.93 37.72 29.95
C LEU A 23 -24.69 38.55 29.59
N SER A 24 -23.83 38.80 30.57
CA SER A 24 -22.51 39.42 30.34
C SER A 24 -21.50 38.42 29.74
N THR A 25 -21.80 37.12 29.84
CA THR A 25 -21.02 36.01 29.30
C THR A 25 -21.63 35.48 28.01
N ASN A 26 -20.80 35.33 26.98
CA ASN A 26 -21.16 34.68 25.73
C ASN A 26 -21.36 33.17 26.01
N ILE A 27 -22.62 32.74 26.12
CA ILE A 27 -22.99 31.34 26.40
C ILE A 27 -23.25 30.51 25.13
N MET A 28 -23.02 31.08 23.95
CA MET A 28 -23.09 30.34 22.69
C MET A 28 -22.12 29.15 22.72
N ASN A 29 -22.55 28.00 22.17
CA ASN A 29 -21.79 26.75 22.13
C ASN A 29 -21.43 26.18 23.52
N MET A 30 -21.98 26.72 24.60
CA MET A 30 -21.82 26.12 25.92
C MET A 30 -22.75 24.91 26.06
N HIS A 31 -22.27 23.91 26.77
CA HIS A 31 -23.03 22.73 27.11
C HIS A 31 -23.91 22.94 28.36
N LEU A 32 -25.18 22.61 28.21
CA LEU A 32 -26.20 22.58 29.26
C LEU A 32 -26.50 21.13 29.65
N VAL A 33 -26.81 20.93 30.92
CA VAL A 33 -27.30 19.66 31.46
C VAL A 33 -28.74 19.85 31.91
N PHE A 34 -29.62 19.05 31.33
CA PHE A 34 -31.03 18.91 31.69
C PHE A 34 -31.15 17.71 32.64
N GLU A 35 -31.36 18.00 33.92
CA GLU A 35 -31.34 17.02 35.01
C GLU A 35 -32.76 16.79 35.53
N ASP A 36 -33.27 15.57 35.32
CA ASP A 36 -34.49 15.07 35.95
C ASP A 36 -34.16 13.94 36.95
N ASP A 37 -35.18 13.38 37.62
CA ASP A 37 -34.97 12.35 38.65
C ASP A 37 -34.33 11.05 38.13
N LYS A 38 -34.33 10.83 36.81
CA LYS A 38 -33.91 9.57 36.19
C LYS A 38 -32.66 9.69 35.35
N LYS A 39 -32.36 10.86 34.80
CA LYS A 39 -31.32 11.04 33.78
C LYS A 39 -30.79 12.46 33.70
N LYS A 40 -29.64 12.57 33.05
CA LYS A 40 -28.98 13.82 32.71
C LYS A 40 -28.76 13.88 31.21
N ILE A 41 -29.39 14.84 30.55
CA ILE A 41 -29.24 15.03 29.10
C ILE A 41 -28.32 16.21 28.85
N LEU A 42 -27.31 15.97 28.02
CA LEU A 42 -26.40 16.99 27.53
C LEU A 42 -27.03 17.67 26.31
N GLY A 43 -27.02 18.99 26.31
CA GLY A 43 -27.28 19.79 25.12
C GLY A 43 -26.24 20.88 24.93
N GLU A 44 -26.21 21.48 23.75
CA GLU A 44 -25.33 22.60 23.40
C GLU A 44 -26.19 23.78 22.94
N VAL A 45 -25.81 24.99 23.36
CA VAL A 45 -26.53 26.22 23.02
C VAL A 45 -26.28 26.61 21.56
N ASP A 46 -27.34 26.60 20.76
CA ASP A 46 -27.30 26.98 19.33
C ASP A 46 -27.68 28.43 19.08
N ASP A 47 -28.57 28.98 19.91
CA ASP A 47 -29.20 30.27 19.65
C ASP A 47 -29.68 30.90 20.96
N ILE A 48 -29.68 32.23 20.99
CA ILE A 48 -30.10 33.04 22.13
C ILE A 48 -31.04 34.13 21.59
N ASP A 49 -32.30 34.08 22.00
CA ASP A 49 -33.37 34.97 21.57
C ASP A 49 -33.97 35.67 22.80
N ASP A 50 -33.62 36.95 22.98
CA ASP A 50 -33.91 37.77 24.17
C ASP A 50 -33.60 37.05 25.49
N ASN A 51 -34.62 36.47 26.13
CA ASN A 51 -34.54 35.78 27.42
C ASN A 51 -34.70 34.26 27.29
N VAL A 52 -34.54 33.70 26.08
CA VAL A 52 -34.71 32.29 25.77
C VAL A 52 -33.46 31.75 25.09
N VAL A 53 -32.89 30.70 25.67
CA VAL A 53 -31.76 29.94 25.11
C VAL A 53 -32.30 28.71 24.42
N LYS A 54 -31.95 28.50 23.15
CA LYS A 54 -32.26 27.26 22.43
C LYS A 54 -31.03 26.37 22.48
N ALA A 55 -31.22 25.14 22.92
CA ALA A 55 -30.14 24.15 22.98
C ALA A 55 -30.57 22.85 22.29
N HIS A 56 -29.77 22.35 21.36
CA HIS A 56 -29.97 21.01 20.81
C HIS A 56 -29.42 19.95 21.76
N PHE A 57 -29.99 18.75 21.70
CA PHE A 57 -29.56 17.63 22.52
C PHE A 57 -28.45 16.84 21.84
N LEU A 58 -27.35 16.63 22.58
CA LEU A 58 -26.20 15.87 22.13
C LEU A 58 -26.26 14.40 22.57
N GLY A 59 -26.73 14.13 23.79
CA GLY A 59 -26.73 12.77 24.33
C GLY A 59 -27.07 12.69 25.81
N GLU A 60 -26.85 11.52 26.40
CA GLU A 60 -27.12 11.23 27.81
C GLU A 60 -25.81 11.07 28.59
N LEU A 61 -25.71 11.75 29.73
CA LEU A 61 -24.61 11.63 30.68
C LEU A 61 -24.94 10.54 31.70
N LEU A 62 -24.22 9.44 31.65
CA LEU A 62 -24.21 8.42 32.70
C LEU A 62 -23.10 8.71 33.72
N PRO A 63 -23.11 8.08 34.90
CA PRO A 63 -22.09 8.32 35.93
C PRO A 63 -20.64 8.10 35.48
N ASP A 64 -20.42 7.20 34.51
CA ASP A 64 -19.10 6.73 34.07
C ASP A 64 -18.78 7.04 32.60
N ARG A 65 -19.77 7.46 31.80
CA ARG A 65 -19.60 7.68 30.36
C ARG A 65 -20.65 8.62 29.77
N PHE A 66 -20.34 9.17 28.61
CA PHE A 66 -21.30 9.84 27.75
C PHE A 66 -21.82 8.87 26.66
N ILE A 67 -23.12 8.93 26.38
CA ILE A 67 -23.74 8.21 25.25
C ILE A 67 -24.31 9.24 24.29
N GLY A 68 -23.80 9.25 23.05
CA GLY A 68 -24.31 10.11 21.99
C GLY A 68 -25.74 9.75 21.57
N GLY A 69 -26.53 10.79 21.28
CA GLY A 69 -27.94 10.67 20.88
C GLY A 69 -28.90 10.55 22.07
N VAL A 70 -30.11 11.06 21.88
CA VAL A 70 -31.15 11.07 22.93
C VAL A 70 -32.37 10.27 22.50
N ILE A 71 -32.55 9.11 23.12
CA ILE A 71 -33.76 8.29 22.92
C ILE A 71 -34.95 8.94 23.62
N ARG A 72 -34.77 9.38 24.87
CA ARG A 72 -35.82 9.92 25.74
C ARG A 72 -35.51 11.35 26.16
N LYS A 73 -36.44 12.27 25.91
CA LYS A 73 -36.29 13.73 26.12
C LYS A 73 -36.43 14.10 27.59
N PRO A 74 -35.83 15.20 28.08
CA PRO A 74 -35.95 15.58 29.49
C PRO A 74 -37.40 15.92 29.81
N ASP A 75 -37.77 15.80 31.07
CA ASP A 75 -39.08 16.28 31.53
C ASP A 75 -39.13 17.82 31.46
N LEU A 76 -40.31 18.40 31.23
CA LEU A 76 -40.51 19.86 31.20
C LEU A 76 -40.10 20.56 32.51
N ASN A 77 -40.11 19.81 33.62
CA ASN A 77 -39.71 20.30 34.94
C ASN A 77 -38.24 20.02 35.26
N ALA A 78 -37.46 19.49 34.31
CA ALA A 78 -36.05 19.19 34.52
C ALA A 78 -35.27 20.47 34.85
N LYS A 79 -34.33 20.35 35.78
CA LYS A 79 -33.46 21.44 36.19
C LYS A 79 -32.38 21.64 35.14
N VAL A 80 -32.23 22.88 34.66
CA VAL A 80 -31.19 23.22 33.68
C VAL A 80 -30.02 23.89 34.38
N ARG A 81 -28.81 23.43 34.09
CA ARG A 81 -27.55 24.02 34.58
C ARG A 81 -26.45 23.90 33.55
N ILE A 82 -25.37 24.65 33.75
CA ILE A 82 -24.13 24.45 32.98
C ILE A 82 -23.51 23.11 33.39
N ILE A 83 -22.87 22.43 32.44
CA ILE A 83 -22.10 21.22 32.70
C ILE A 83 -21.03 21.44 33.78
N THR A 84 -20.82 20.45 34.65
CA THR A 84 -19.76 20.52 35.66
C THR A 84 -18.40 20.10 35.10
N PRO A 85 -17.27 20.50 35.73
CA PRO A 85 -15.94 20.06 35.31
C PRO A 85 -15.76 18.52 35.31
N GLU A 86 -16.39 17.81 36.25
CA GLU A 86 -16.32 16.33 36.29
C GLU A 86 -17.11 15.68 35.15
N GLU A 87 -18.29 16.21 34.81
CA GLU A 87 -19.06 15.74 33.65
C GLU A 87 -18.38 16.10 32.33
N MET A 88 -17.66 17.23 32.28
CA MET A 88 -16.90 17.63 31.10
C MET A 88 -15.84 16.58 30.74
N LYS A 89 -15.15 15.99 31.74
CA LYS A 89 -14.16 14.92 31.53
C LYS A 89 -14.73 13.68 30.83
N LEU A 90 -16.03 13.43 30.96
CA LEU A 90 -16.70 12.32 30.26
C LEU A 90 -16.78 12.55 28.74
N ILE A 91 -16.64 13.80 28.29
CA ILE A 91 -16.73 14.21 26.88
C ILE A 91 -15.33 14.51 26.34
N VAL A 92 -14.54 15.31 27.06
CA VAL A 92 -13.22 15.76 26.61
C VAL A 92 -12.09 14.82 27.02
N GLY A 93 -12.39 13.74 27.75
CA GLY A 93 -11.42 12.77 28.25
C GLY A 93 -10.79 13.17 29.59
N ASP A 94 -10.29 12.15 30.30
CA ASP A 94 -9.63 12.29 31.60
C ASP A 94 -8.13 11.96 31.51
N GLU A 95 -7.35 12.38 32.50
CA GLU A 95 -5.92 12.04 32.58
C GLU A 95 -5.73 10.58 32.97
N LYS A 96 -5.23 9.77 32.04
CA LYS A 96 -4.82 8.38 32.27
C LYS A 96 -3.44 8.13 31.64
N PRO A 97 -2.70 7.10 32.10
CA PRO A 97 -1.41 6.74 31.49
C PRO A 97 -1.49 6.40 29.98
N SER A 98 -2.67 6.03 29.48
CA SER A 98 -2.90 5.71 28.07
C SER A 98 -3.43 6.88 27.23
N THR A 99 -3.70 8.03 27.84
CA THR A 99 -4.27 9.18 27.15
C THR A 99 -3.22 10.21 26.78
N MET A 100 -3.37 10.83 25.61
CA MET A 100 -2.59 12.01 25.22
C MET A 100 -3.50 13.23 25.14
N THR A 101 -2.91 14.42 25.34
CA THR A 101 -3.61 15.67 25.03
C THR A 101 -3.62 15.85 23.51
N LEU A 102 -4.81 15.90 22.91
CA LEU A 102 -5.01 16.17 21.48
C LEU A 102 -4.85 17.67 21.19
N GLY A 103 -5.42 18.51 22.05
CA GLY A 103 -5.44 19.96 21.89
C GLY A 103 -6.21 20.64 23.03
N ALA A 104 -6.64 21.87 22.82
CA ALA A 104 -7.52 22.59 23.73
C ALA A 104 -8.89 22.78 23.08
N SER A 105 -9.95 22.76 23.89
CA SER A 105 -11.29 23.07 23.45
C SER A 105 -11.35 24.53 22.98
N PRO A 106 -11.90 24.80 21.78
CA PRO A 106 -12.16 26.17 21.35
C PRO A 106 -13.38 26.78 22.08
N LEU A 107 -14.19 25.95 22.74
CA LEU A 107 -15.43 26.37 23.40
C LEU A 107 -15.23 26.73 24.87
N TYR A 108 -14.26 26.10 25.52
CA TYR A 108 -13.98 26.29 26.94
C TYR A 108 -12.54 26.71 27.16
N ASP A 109 -12.37 27.88 27.75
CA ASP A 109 -11.06 28.38 28.16
C ASP A 109 -10.35 27.35 29.06
N SER A 110 -9.09 27.07 28.73
CA SER A 110 -8.22 26.18 29.51
C SER A 110 -8.74 24.73 29.67
N CYS A 111 -9.59 24.25 28.76
CA CYS A 111 -10.07 22.87 28.78
C CYS A 111 -9.26 21.99 27.79
N PRO A 112 -8.31 21.17 28.26
CA PRO A 112 -7.59 20.24 27.39
C PRO A 112 -8.49 19.10 26.92
N ILE A 113 -8.41 18.78 25.64
CA ILE A 113 -9.04 17.59 25.05
C ILE A 113 -8.02 16.45 25.11
N LYS A 114 -8.40 15.34 25.74
CA LYS A 114 -7.60 14.14 25.92
C LYS A 114 -8.27 12.95 25.26
N VAL A 115 -7.46 12.13 24.63
CA VAL A 115 -7.92 10.95 23.89
C VAL A 115 -7.07 9.76 24.28
N ASP A 116 -7.68 8.59 24.42
CA ASP A 116 -6.93 7.34 24.60
C ASP A 116 -6.16 7.04 23.31
N ILE A 117 -4.86 6.85 23.43
CA ILE A 117 -3.96 6.65 22.28
C ILE A 117 -4.34 5.37 21.53
N ASN A 118 -4.59 4.26 22.26
CA ASN A 118 -4.89 2.98 21.63
C ASN A 118 -6.28 3.00 20.98
N GLU A 119 -7.28 3.59 21.64
CA GLU A 119 -8.62 3.76 21.06
C GLU A 119 -8.58 4.62 19.79
N LEU A 120 -7.80 5.70 19.79
CA LEU A 120 -7.68 6.58 18.63
C LEU A 120 -7.02 5.88 17.44
N PHE A 121 -5.89 5.19 17.65
CA PHE A 121 -5.10 4.58 16.56
C PHE A 121 -5.55 3.17 16.18
N SER A 122 -6.40 2.52 16.98
CA SER A 122 -7.03 1.25 16.60
C SER A 122 -8.16 1.43 15.59
N ASN A 123 -8.69 2.65 15.47
CA ASN A 123 -9.71 3.02 14.50
C ASN A 123 -9.07 3.72 13.28
N HIS A 124 -9.72 3.59 12.12
CA HIS A 124 -9.34 4.37 10.95
C HIS A 124 -9.75 5.83 11.14
N MET A 125 -8.88 6.76 10.74
CA MET A 125 -9.10 8.19 10.83
C MET A 125 -8.88 8.84 9.46
N ALA A 126 -9.65 9.89 9.18
CA ALA A 126 -9.41 10.79 8.06
C ALA A 126 -9.32 12.24 8.56
N ILE A 127 -8.31 12.97 8.09
CA ILE A 127 -8.09 14.39 8.39
C ILE A 127 -8.34 15.20 7.12
N PHE A 128 -9.36 16.05 7.15
CA PHE A 128 -9.78 16.85 6.00
C PHE A 128 -9.42 18.32 6.18
N GLY A 129 -9.19 19.01 5.07
CA GLY A 129 -8.93 20.45 5.07
C GLY A 129 -8.42 20.96 3.72
N ASN A 130 -8.65 22.23 3.43
CA ASN A 130 -8.12 22.86 2.22
C ASN A 130 -6.60 23.05 2.30
N SER A 131 -5.96 23.37 1.17
CA SER A 131 -4.54 23.76 1.18
C SER A 131 -4.34 24.96 2.11
N GLY A 132 -3.29 24.91 2.94
CA GLY A 132 -3.01 25.94 3.95
C GLY A 132 -3.82 25.84 5.26
N SER A 133 -4.76 24.89 5.41
CA SER A 133 -5.54 24.74 6.64
C SER A 133 -4.80 24.03 7.79
N GLY A 134 -3.52 23.72 7.62
CA GLY A 134 -2.70 23.06 8.65
C GLY A 134 -2.83 21.54 8.73
N LYS A 135 -3.23 20.83 7.66
CA LYS A 135 -3.33 19.35 7.66
C LYS A 135 -2.04 18.64 8.09
N SER A 136 -0.92 18.90 7.40
CA SER A 136 0.38 18.28 7.71
C SER A 136 0.87 18.66 9.10
N CYS A 137 0.61 19.90 9.52
CA CYS A 137 0.89 20.38 10.88
C CYS A 137 0.05 19.61 11.93
N GLY A 138 -1.23 19.39 11.67
CA GLY A 138 -2.13 18.61 12.53
C GLY A 138 -1.70 17.16 12.66
N VAL A 139 -1.35 16.50 11.55
CA VAL A 139 -0.79 15.13 11.55
C VAL A 139 0.53 15.08 12.35
N SER A 140 1.42 16.03 12.09
CA SER A 140 2.70 16.12 12.81
C SER A 140 2.48 16.29 14.30
N ARG A 141 1.58 17.20 14.70
CA ARG A 141 1.26 17.46 16.10
C ARG A 141 0.61 16.27 16.77
N LEU A 142 -0.29 15.58 16.08
CA LEU A 142 -0.95 14.36 16.57
C LEU A 142 0.09 13.29 16.93
N ILE A 143 1.01 12.99 16.00
CA ILE A 143 2.07 12.02 16.24
C ILE A 143 3.02 12.51 17.32
N GLN A 144 3.46 13.78 17.29
CA GLN A 144 4.32 14.35 18.33
C GLN A 144 3.71 14.25 19.73
N ASN A 145 2.39 14.45 19.88
CA ASN A 145 1.71 14.31 21.17
C ASN A 145 1.85 12.89 21.73
N VAL A 146 1.81 11.85 20.90
CA VAL A 146 2.07 10.46 21.32
C VAL A 146 3.45 10.31 21.95
N PHE A 147 4.49 10.87 21.30
CA PHE A 147 5.87 10.75 21.78
C PHE A 147 6.21 11.70 22.95
N GLN A 148 5.41 12.75 23.15
CA GLN A 148 5.57 13.71 24.26
C GLN A 148 4.75 13.33 25.51
N THR A 149 3.85 12.35 25.41
CA THR A 149 2.98 11.96 26.52
C THR A 149 3.79 11.31 27.65
N SER A 150 3.73 11.91 28.84
CA SER A 150 4.42 11.40 30.02
C SER A 150 3.75 10.12 30.53
N GLY A 151 4.55 9.09 30.85
CA GLY A 151 4.03 7.81 31.34
C GLY A 151 3.58 6.83 30.25
N PHE A 152 3.55 7.24 28.98
CA PHE A 152 3.33 6.37 27.84
C PHE A 152 4.60 6.28 26.99
N ILE A 153 5.14 5.07 26.78
CA ILE A 153 6.30 4.86 25.92
C ILE A 153 5.84 4.06 24.69
N PRO A 154 5.74 4.68 23.50
CA PRO A 154 5.29 4.02 22.26
C PRO A 154 6.35 3.06 21.66
N PHE A 155 7.08 2.32 22.50
CA PHE A 155 8.24 1.51 22.09
C PHE A 155 7.91 0.45 21.02
N ARG A 156 6.73 -0.17 21.12
CA ARG A 156 6.29 -1.22 20.19
C ARG A 156 5.60 -0.69 18.94
N SER A 157 5.23 0.59 18.91
CA SER A 157 4.53 1.20 17.78
C SER A 157 5.45 1.41 16.57
N ASN A 158 4.85 1.45 15.38
CA ASN A 158 5.49 1.88 14.15
C ASN A 158 4.53 2.79 13.39
N PHE A 159 4.97 4.01 13.09
CA PHE A 159 4.30 4.92 12.18
C PHE A 159 5.04 4.90 10.85
N PHE A 160 4.38 4.43 9.80
CA PHE A 160 4.87 4.54 8.43
C PHE A 160 4.19 5.73 7.77
N ILE A 161 4.99 6.71 7.36
CA ILE A 161 4.51 7.94 6.70
C ILE A 161 4.96 7.87 5.25
N PHE A 162 4.00 7.95 4.33
CA PHE A 162 4.26 8.14 2.90
C PHE A 162 4.11 9.63 2.62
N ASP A 163 5.24 10.32 2.59
CA ASP A 163 5.36 11.77 2.57
C ASP A 163 5.54 12.27 1.14
N SER A 164 4.48 12.79 0.54
CA SER A 164 4.53 13.38 -0.80
C SER A 164 4.94 14.86 -0.82
N SER A 165 5.12 15.50 0.35
CA SER A 165 5.46 16.93 0.44
C SER A 165 6.85 17.21 1.03
N GLY A 166 7.51 16.19 1.58
CA GLY A 166 8.81 16.31 2.26
C GLY A 166 8.74 17.03 3.62
N GLU A 167 7.54 17.30 4.14
CA GLU A 167 7.34 18.18 5.31
C GLU A 167 7.65 17.46 6.65
N TYR A 168 7.53 16.13 6.70
CA TYR A 168 7.56 15.40 7.97
C TYR A 168 8.97 15.15 8.50
N ARG A 169 10.01 15.26 7.67
CA ARG A 169 11.40 15.09 8.13
C ARG A 169 11.78 16.06 9.23
N ASN A 170 11.50 17.34 9.00
CA ASN A 170 11.81 18.38 9.99
C ASN A 170 11.00 18.22 11.28
N ALA A 171 9.80 17.64 11.20
CA ALA A 171 8.94 17.43 12.34
C ALA A 171 9.40 16.28 13.27
N PHE A 172 10.15 15.30 12.75
CA PHE A 172 10.45 14.05 13.47
C PHE A 172 11.92 13.65 13.55
N GLN A 173 12.83 14.28 12.79
CA GLN A 173 14.26 13.92 12.83
C GLN A 173 14.90 14.00 14.24
N ASP A 174 14.31 14.82 15.11
CA ASP A 174 14.80 15.12 16.46
C ASP A 174 14.00 14.42 17.58
N ILE A 175 13.17 13.42 17.29
CA ILE A 175 12.37 12.75 18.35
C ILE A 175 13.24 12.09 19.43
N ASN A 176 14.48 11.73 19.11
CA ASN A 176 15.44 11.17 20.06
C ASN A 176 15.83 12.17 21.18
N LYS A 177 15.66 13.48 20.95
CA LYS A 177 15.85 14.52 21.98
C LYS A 177 14.76 14.46 23.05
N ILE A 178 13.58 13.91 22.72
CA ILE A 178 12.48 13.69 23.68
C ILE A 178 12.79 12.48 24.55
N ASN A 179 13.22 11.37 23.93
CA ASN A 179 13.69 10.18 24.60
C ASN A 179 14.78 9.52 23.75
N PRO A 180 15.99 9.27 24.28
CA PRO A 180 17.09 8.66 23.51
C PRO A 180 16.77 7.30 22.89
N ASN A 181 15.71 6.62 23.34
CA ASN A 181 15.26 5.34 22.79
C ASN A 181 14.30 5.50 21.60
N TYR A 182 13.86 6.72 21.28
CA TYR A 182 13.03 7.00 20.11
C TYR A 182 13.90 7.20 18.88
N ASN A 183 13.57 6.49 17.81
CA ASN A 183 14.35 6.45 16.60
C ASN A 183 13.47 6.81 15.40
N TYR A 184 14.01 7.70 14.57
CA TYR A 184 13.41 8.14 13.31
C TYR A 184 14.24 7.59 12.15
N LYS A 185 13.56 7.01 11.16
CA LYS A 185 14.19 6.51 9.94
C LYS A 185 13.59 7.22 8.74
N PHE A 186 14.46 7.62 7.81
CA PHE A 186 14.10 8.40 6.63
C PHE A 186 14.58 7.68 5.37
N TYR A 187 13.63 7.33 4.52
CA TYR A 187 13.85 6.88 3.15
C TYR A 187 13.48 8.00 2.19
N THR A 188 14.24 8.14 1.13
CA THR A 188 13.95 9.09 0.05
C THR A 188 14.07 8.41 -1.31
N THR A 189 13.32 8.92 -2.28
CA THR A 189 13.47 8.60 -3.70
C THR A 189 14.50 9.50 -4.41
N ASN A 190 14.96 10.55 -3.72
CA ASN A 190 15.98 11.48 -4.21
C ASN A 190 17.41 10.97 -3.95
N TYR A 191 18.08 10.56 -5.03
CA TYR A 191 19.45 10.01 -5.00
C TYR A 191 20.54 11.08 -4.85
N HIS A 192 20.19 12.35 -4.95
CA HIS A 192 21.12 13.46 -4.76
C HIS A 192 21.19 13.93 -3.31
N GLU A 193 20.30 13.43 -2.46
CA GLU A 193 20.28 13.79 -1.06
C GLU A 193 21.37 13.02 -0.27
N PRO A 194 22.36 13.71 0.35
CA PRO A 194 23.45 13.04 1.03
C PRO A 194 23.01 12.44 2.37
N ASN A 195 23.65 11.33 2.76
CA ASN A 195 23.45 10.66 4.05
C ASN A 195 22.00 10.20 4.33
N THR A 196 21.23 9.88 3.29
CA THR A 196 19.89 9.34 3.40
C THR A 196 19.83 7.90 2.88
N GLU A 197 18.93 7.11 3.46
CA GLU A 197 18.66 5.78 2.93
C GLU A 197 17.76 5.90 1.70
N GLN A 198 18.15 5.23 0.62
CA GLN A 198 17.39 5.22 -0.61
C GLN A 198 16.27 4.18 -0.52
N LEU A 199 15.06 4.53 -0.95
CA LEU A 199 13.97 3.58 -1.04
C LEU A 199 14.31 2.52 -2.09
N LYS A 200 14.26 1.25 -1.67
CA LYS A 200 14.42 0.11 -2.56
C LYS A 200 13.30 -0.89 -2.36
N VAL A 201 12.69 -1.32 -3.45
CA VAL A 201 11.57 -2.25 -3.48
C VAL A 201 12.06 -3.57 -4.08
N PRO A 202 12.05 -4.68 -3.30
CA PRO A 202 12.40 -5.99 -3.81
C PRO A 202 11.40 -6.46 -4.88
N LEU A 203 11.85 -6.53 -6.13
CA LEU A 203 10.99 -6.86 -7.27
C LEU A 203 10.27 -8.21 -7.10
N TRP A 204 10.93 -9.18 -6.48
CA TRP A 204 10.38 -10.52 -6.23
C TRP A 204 9.26 -10.58 -5.17
N LEU A 205 9.02 -9.50 -4.43
CA LEU A 205 7.89 -9.40 -3.50
C LEU A 205 6.65 -8.80 -4.16
N LEU A 206 6.75 -8.29 -5.39
CA LEU A 206 5.62 -7.73 -6.11
C LEU A 206 4.68 -8.83 -6.60
N THR A 207 3.38 -8.59 -6.42
CA THR A 207 2.32 -9.44 -6.96
C THR A 207 2.06 -9.11 -8.43
N VAL A 208 1.18 -9.90 -9.08
CA VAL A 208 0.73 -9.61 -10.45
C VAL A 208 0.06 -8.23 -10.52
N ASP A 209 -0.75 -7.87 -9.52
CA ASP A 209 -1.43 -6.58 -9.46
C ASP A 209 -0.43 -5.43 -9.31
N ASP A 210 0.60 -5.60 -8.47
CA ASP A 210 1.67 -4.60 -8.32
C ASP A 210 2.45 -4.40 -9.63
N LEU A 211 2.76 -5.48 -10.35
CA LEU A 211 3.42 -5.42 -11.65
C LEU A 211 2.52 -4.78 -12.72
N ALA A 212 1.20 -5.05 -12.67
CA ALA A 212 0.23 -4.42 -13.55
C ALA A 212 0.14 -2.91 -13.31
N LEU A 213 0.13 -2.46 -12.04
CA LEU A 213 0.20 -1.05 -11.68
C LEU A 213 1.52 -0.41 -12.12
N LEU A 214 2.65 -1.06 -11.85
CA LEU A 214 3.99 -0.62 -12.23
C LEU A 214 4.12 -0.41 -13.74
N LEU A 215 3.54 -1.32 -14.54
CA LEU A 215 3.52 -1.25 -16.00
C LEU A 215 2.29 -0.51 -16.55
N SER A 216 1.55 0.20 -15.67
CA SER A 216 0.40 1.04 -15.99
C SER A 216 -0.65 0.35 -16.86
N VAL A 217 -0.92 -0.92 -16.61
CA VAL A 217 -1.89 -1.72 -17.38
C VAL A 217 -3.24 -1.01 -17.41
N THR A 218 -3.77 -0.81 -18.61
CA THR A 218 -5.06 -0.12 -18.83
C THR A 218 -6.14 -1.03 -19.39
N ASN A 219 -5.75 -2.15 -20.00
CA ASN A 219 -6.66 -3.06 -20.68
C ASN A 219 -6.62 -4.45 -20.04
N HIS A 220 -7.79 -5.09 -19.88
CA HIS A 220 -7.87 -6.45 -19.33
C HIS A 220 -7.11 -7.49 -20.17
N SER A 221 -6.97 -7.28 -21.48
CA SER A 221 -6.19 -8.13 -22.40
C SER A 221 -4.70 -8.15 -22.10
N GLN A 222 -4.18 -7.18 -21.34
CA GLN A 222 -2.77 -7.13 -20.93
C GLN A 222 -2.48 -7.99 -19.70
N LEU A 223 -3.48 -8.29 -18.86
CA LEU A 223 -3.29 -9.03 -17.61
C LEU A 223 -2.72 -10.44 -17.84
N PRO A 224 -3.20 -11.24 -18.82
CA PRO A 224 -2.61 -12.55 -19.09
C PRO A 224 -1.11 -12.47 -19.42
N ILE A 225 -0.66 -11.40 -20.10
CA ILE A 225 0.76 -11.19 -20.40
C ILE A 225 1.54 -11.00 -19.09
N ILE A 226 1.02 -10.20 -18.14
CA ILE A 226 1.67 -9.95 -16.85
C ILE A 226 1.72 -11.21 -15.99
N GLU A 227 0.60 -11.93 -15.88
CA GLU A 227 0.51 -13.19 -15.15
C GLU A 227 1.54 -14.20 -15.66
N ARG A 228 1.65 -14.32 -16.98
CA ARG A 228 2.54 -15.27 -17.62
C ARG A 228 4.00 -14.88 -17.51
N MET A 229 4.32 -13.61 -17.72
CA MET A 229 5.65 -13.03 -17.47
C MET A 229 6.08 -13.29 -16.02
N HIS A 230 5.20 -13.00 -15.05
CA HIS A 230 5.50 -13.19 -13.63
C HIS A 230 5.70 -14.66 -13.25
N LYS A 231 4.90 -15.57 -13.83
CA LYS A 231 5.12 -17.02 -13.66
C LYS A 231 6.46 -17.46 -14.23
N LEU A 232 6.77 -17.03 -15.46
CA LEU A 232 7.97 -17.46 -16.17
C LEU A 232 9.25 -16.90 -15.55
N VAL A 233 9.28 -15.65 -15.08
CA VAL A 233 10.49 -15.11 -14.43
C VAL A 233 10.86 -15.89 -13.17
N ARG A 234 9.86 -16.33 -12.40
CA ARG A 234 10.06 -17.16 -11.20
C ARG A 234 10.61 -18.53 -11.55
N ILE A 235 10.14 -19.10 -12.65
CA ILE A 235 10.58 -20.40 -13.13
C ILE A 235 12.00 -20.33 -13.69
N PHE A 236 12.29 -19.32 -14.51
CA PHE A 236 13.59 -19.13 -15.15
C PHE A 236 14.70 -18.90 -14.13
N ASN A 237 14.38 -18.33 -12.97
CA ASN A 237 15.32 -18.10 -11.87
C ASN A 237 15.33 -19.21 -10.80
N GLN A 238 14.49 -20.25 -10.92
CA GLN A 238 14.64 -21.45 -10.10
C GLN A 238 15.78 -22.33 -10.66
N GLY A 239 16.66 -22.79 -9.76
CA GLY A 239 17.84 -23.59 -10.09
C GLY A 239 17.72 -25.07 -9.73
N ASP A 240 16.52 -25.57 -9.38
CA ASP A 240 16.33 -26.98 -9.08
C ASP A 240 16.05 -27.82 -10.35
N VAL A 241 16.16 -29.15 -10.20
CA VAL A 241 15.99 -30.11 -11.31
C VAL A 241 14.60 -29.98 -11.93
N ASN A 242 13.56 -29.81 -11.11
CA ASN A 242 12.18 -29.67 -11.59
C ASN A 242 12.00 -28.40 -12.44
N ALA A 243 12.62 -27.29 -12.03
CA ALA A 243 12.61 -26.05 -12.81
C ALA A 243 13.31 -26.20 -14.16
N THR A 244 14.39 -26.99 -14.24
CA THR A 244 15.10 -27.25 -15.50
C THR A 244 14.24 -28.08 -16.46
N GLU A 245 13.60 -29.15 -15.97
CA GLU A 245 12.67 -29.94 -16.78
C GLU A 245 11.49 -29.10 -17.27
N TYR A 246 10.98 -28.22 -16.41
CA TYR A 246 9.90 -27.31 -16.76
C TYR A 246 10.31 -26.25 -17.80
N LYS A 247 11.50 -25.64 -17.67
CA LYS A 247 12.06 -24.77 -18.70
C LYS A 247 12.13 -25.47 -20.04
N ASN A 248 12.69 -26.69 -20.06
CA ASN A 248 12.76 -27.52 -21.27
C ASN A 248 11.38 -27.79 -21.87
N HIS A 249 10.38 -28.10 -21.04
CA HIS A 249 9.01 -28.32 -21.48
C HIS A 249 8.38 -27.07 -22.14
N ILE A 250 8.51 -25.88 -21.54
CA ILE A 250 7.93 -24.66 -22.12
C ILE A 250 8.66 -24.29 -23.41
N ILE A 251 10.00 -24.33 -23.42
CA ILE A 251 10.80 -24.05 -24.62
C ILE A 251 10.40 -25.01 -25.75
N ALA A 252 10.24 -26.30 -25.43
CA ALA A 252 9.83 -27.31 -26.40
C ALA A 252 8.44 -27.04 -26.98
N LYS A 253 7.45 -26.72 -26.12
CA LYS A 253 6.11 -26.33 -26.58
C LYS A 253 6.14 -25.08 -27.46
N ALA A 254 6.89 -24.06 -27.05
CA ALA A 254 7.05 -22.83 -27.82
C ALA A 254 7.65 -23.11 -29.21
N ILE A 255 8.74 -23.89 -29.28
CA ILE A 255 9.37 -24.31 -30.53
C ILE A 255 8.38 -25.08 -31.40
N MET A 256 7.64 -26.05 -30.84
CA MET A 256 6.64 -26.82 -31.59
C MET A 256 5.52 -25.94 -32.14
N THR A 257 5.00 -24.99 -31.36
CA THR A 257 4.01 -24.02 -31.83
C THR A 257 4.55 -23.19 -32.99
N VAL A 258 5.82 -22.76 -32.94
CA VAL A 258 6.45 -22.05 -34.07
C VAL A 258 6.64 -22.97 -35.29
N LEU A 259 7.13 -24.20 -35.10
CA LEU A 259 7.37 -25.16 -36.18
C LEU A 259 6.09 -25.48 -36.98
N TYR A 260 4.96 -25.64 -36.29
CA TYR A 260 3.65 -25.93 -36.90
C TYR A 260 2.85 -24.69 -37.30
N SER A 261 3.38 -23.49 -37.11
CA SER A 261 2.73 -22.27 -37.63
C SER A 261 2.77 -22.20 -39.16
N ASN A 262 1.91 -21.38 -39.76
CA ASN A 262 1.85 -21.18 -41.21
C ASN A 262 2.94 -20.22 -41.74
N GLU A 263 3.94 -19.89 -40.92
CA GLU A 263 5.03 -18.99 -41.28
C GLU A 263 6.07 -19.63 -42.21
N THR A 264 6.85 -18.78 -42.87
CA THR A 264 8.01 -19.22 -43.66
C THR A 264 9.10 -19.83 -42.76
N SER A 265 9.88 -20.77 -43.29
CA SER A 265 11.01 -21.37 -42.56
C SER A 265 12.01 -20.33 -42.05
N THR A 266 12.23 -19.23 -42.77
CA THR A 266 13.06 -18.11 -42.31
C THR A 266 12.47 -17.44 -41.07
N SER A 267 11.18 -17.13 -41.06
CA SER A 267 10.53 -16.53 -39.88
C SER A 267 10.54 -17.50 -38.70
N LYS A 268 10.19 -18.78 -38.93
CA LYS A 268 10.24 -19.83 -37.90
C LYS A 268 11.62 -19.92 -37.26
N ARG A 269 12.69 -19.91 -38.06
CA ARG A 269 14.07 -19.91 -37.57
C ARG A 269 14.35 -18.71 -36.68
N ASN A 270 13.98 -17.50 -37.12
CA ASN A 270 14.21 -16.28 -36.36
C ASN A 270 13.50 -16.33 -35.01
N ASP A 271 12.23 -16.73 -34.98
CA ASP A 271 11.46 -16.81 -33.74
C ASP A 271 12.01 -17.87 -32.78
N ILE A 272 12.41 -19.04 -33.28
CA ILE A 272 13.04 -20.08 -32.46
C ILE A 272 14.39 -19.60 -31.92
N PHE A 273 15.17 -18.89 -32.72
CA PHE A 273 16.45 -18.32 -32.26
C PHE A 273 16.22 -17.23 -31.21
N SER A 274 15.16 -16.43 -31.34
CA SER A 274 14.77 -15.44 -30.32
C SER A 274 14.26 -16.10 -29.03
N ILE A 275 13.51 -17.21 -29.11
CA ILE A 275 13.11 -18.01 -27.94
C ILE A 275 14.36 -18.49 -27.19
N ILE A 276 15.31 -19.10 -27.90
CA ILE A 276 16.57 -19.62 -27.31
C ILE A 276 17.45 -18.49 -26.79
N GLY A 277 17.51 -17.36 -27.50
CA GLY A 277 18.25 -16.18 -27.07
C GLY A 277 17.68 -15.54 -25.80
N SER A 278 16.37 -15.64 -25.58
CA SER A 278 15.69 -15.13 -24.38
C SER A 278 15.82 -16.10 -23.20
N CYS A 279 15.78 -17.40 -23.46
CA CYS A 279 15.94 -18.45 -22.46
C CYS A 279 16.60 -19.69 -23.09
N SER A 280 17.82 -20.00 -22.64
CA SER A 280 18.55 -21.21 -23.05
C SER A 280 18.71 -22.20 -21.91
N THR A 281 18.74 -23.47 -22.25
CA THR A 281 19.11 -24.56 -21.33
C THR A 281 20.24 -25.40 -21.94
N GLU A 282 20.79 -26.36 -21.20
CA GLU A 282 21.76 -27.30 -21.75
C GLU A 282 21.20 -28.09 -22.95
N GLN A 283 19.89 -28.38 -22.93
CA GLN A 283 19.21 -29.09 -24.02
C GLN A 283 18.76 -28.14 -25.13
N PHE A 284 18.33 -26.91 -24.80
CA PHE A 284 17.91 -25.91 -25.78
C PHE A 284 18.87 -24.72 -25.81
N ASN A 285 19.95 -24.90 -26.55
CA ASN A 285 20.86 -23.83 -26.96
C ASN A 285 21.37 -24.10 -28.39
N LEU A 286 21.94 -23.09 -29.04
CA LEU A 286 22.36 -23.18 -30.46
C LEU A 286 23.43 -24.25 -30.73
N GLU A 287 24.21 -24.62 -29.71
CA GLU A 287 25.30 -25.58 -29.79
C GLU A 287 24.93 -26.96 -29.24
N ALA A 288 23.70 -27.16 -28.76
CA ALA A 288 23.25 -28.45 -28.25
C ALA A 288 23.37 -29.54 -29.33
N GLU A 289 23.83 -30.72 -28.93
CA GLU A 289 24.04 -31.85 -29.82
C GLU A 289 22.79 -32.72 -29.90
N LEU A 290 22.26 -32.91 -31.11
CA LEU A 290 21.11 -33.75 -31.41
C LEU A 290 21.62 -35.06 -32.03
N PRO A 291 21.54 -36.19 -31.30
CA PRO A 291 21.93 -37.49 -31.83
C PRO A 291 20.89 -38.00 -32.84
N GLY A 292 21.30 -38.11 -34.10
CA GLY A 292 20.56 -38.77 -35.17
C GLY A 292 20.99 -40.24 -35.34
N ILE A 293 20.36 -40.95 -36.28
CA ILE A 293 20.73 -42.33 -36.59
C ILE A 293 22.05 -42.31 -37.38
N GLY A 294 23.17 -42.54 -36.68
CA GLY A 294 24.51 -42.65 -37.28
C GLY A 294 25.26 -41.32 -37.48
N TYR A 295 24.72 -40.21 -36.97
CA TYR A 295 25.36 -38.89 -37.03
C TYR A 295 24.86 -37.99 -35.88
N THR A 296 25.59 -36.92 -35.59
CA THR A 296 25.16 -35.87 -34.65
C THR A 296 25.05 -34.54 -35.38
N ARG A 297 24.05 -33.73 -35.05
CA ARG A 297 23.88 -32.36 -35.55
C ARG A 297 23.88 -31.37 -34.41
N LYS A 298 24.36 -30.15 -34.67
CA LYS A 298 24.13 -29.05 -33.73
C LYS A 298 22.72 -28.50 -33.93
N PHE A 299 22.10 -28.05 -32.85
CA PHE A 299 20.74 -27.51 -32.85
C PHE A 299 20.55 -26.43 -33.93
N ARG A 300 21.48 -25.48 -34.04
CA ARG A 300 21.45 -24.41 -35.05
C ARG A 300 21.45 -24.92 -36.50
N ASP A 301 22.11 -26.04 -36.77
CA ASP A 301 22.29 -26.59 -38.12
C ASP A 301 21.00 -27.30 -38.59
N CYS A 302 20.10 -27.66 -37.66
CA CYS A 302 18.79 -28.19 -37.98
C CYS A 302 17.84 -27.18 -38.64
N PHE A 303 18.20 -25.88 -38.63
CA PHE A 303 17.44 -24.79 -39.25
C PHE A 303 18.04 -24.32 -40.58
N LEU A 304 18.95 -25.09 -41.17
CA LEU A 304 19.36 -24.88 -42.54
C LEU A 304 18.16 -25.13 -43.47
N ILE A 305 17.99 -24.23 -44.44
CA ILE A 305 16.86 -24.23 -45.36
C ILE A 305 17.33 -24.79 -46.70
N ASP A 306 16.63 -25.79 -47.22
CA ASP A 306 16.92 -26.39 -48.51
C ASP A 306 16.39 -25.54 -49.70
N SER A 307 16.61 -26.03 -50.91
CA SER A 307 16.14 -25.40 -52.15
C SER A 307 14.61 -25.35 -52.27
N GLU A 308 13.88 -26.17 -51.51
CA GLU A 308 12.42 -26.21 -51.49
C GLU A 308 11.84 -25.30 -50.38
N GLY A 309 12.69 -24.65 -49.59
CA GLY A 309 12.30 -23.74 -48.53
C GLY A 309 11.99 -24.44 -47.21
N ASN A 310 12.33 -25.72 -47.03
CA ASN A 310 12.07 -26.49 -45.82
C ASN A 310 13.32 -26.65 -44.95
N PHE A 311 13.13 -26.96 -43.66
CA PHE A 311 14.24 -27.31 -42.78
C PHE A 311 14.78 -28.70 -43.10
N THR A 312 16.09 -28.78 -43.35
CA THR A 312 16.77 -30.02 -43.77
C THR A 312 16.66 -31.16 -42.77
N GLU A 313 16.55 -30.84 -41.46
CA GLU A 313 16.52 -31.82 -40.37
C GLU A 313 15.19 -31.76 -39.59
N SER A 314 14.09 -31.42 -40.26
CA SER A 314 12.76 -31.23 -39.63
C SER A 314 12.30 -32.42 -38.78
N VAL A 315 12.48 -33.65 -39.27
CA VAL A 315 12.09 -34.88 -38.54
C VAL A 315 12.93 -35.09 -37.27
N LEU A 316 14.25 -34.90 -37.37
CA LEU A 316 15.16 -35.02 -36.22
C LEU A 316 14.83 -33.98 -35.16
N LEU A 317 14.62 -32.73 -35.60
CA LEU A 317 14.25 -31.61 -34.74
C LEU A 317 12.91 -31.87 -34.03
N THR A 318 11.86 -32.25 -34.77
CA THR A 318 10.55 -32.54 -34.18
C THR A 318 10.63 -33.67 -33.16
N LYS A 319 11.37 -34.74 -33.46
CA LYS A 319 11.55 -35.86 -32.52
C LYS A 319 12.26 -35.39 -31.25
N TYR A 320 13.39 -34.69 -31.40
CA TYR A 320 14.16 -34.16 -30.27
C TYR A 320 13.32 -33.25 -29.37
N VAL A 321 12.64 -32.27 -29.96
CA VAL A 321 11.83 -31.30 -29.20
C VAL A 321 10.66 -32.00 -28.48
N SER A 322 10.01 -32.98 -29.11
CA SER A 322 8.86 -33.68 -28.52
C SER A 322 9.23 -34.48 -27.27
N GLU A 323 10.46 -34.97 -27.13
CA GLU A 323 10.93 -35.73 -25.95
C GLU A 323 10.90 -34.88 -24.67
N PHE A 324 10.92 -33.55 -24.79
CA PHE A 324 10.88 -32.62 -23.66
C PHE A 324 9.47 -32.13 -23.34
N ILE A 325 8.46 -32.46 -24.14
CA ILE A 325 7.07 -32.08 -23.88
C ILE A 325 6.44 -33.10 -22.93
N LYS A 326 6.48 -32.76 -21.64
CA LYS A 326 5.84 -33.50 -20.53
C LYS A 326 4.48 -32.90 -20.12
N PRO A 327 3.32 -33.46 -20.51
CA PRO A 327 1.99 -32.88 -20.20
C PRO A 327 1.71 -32.66 -18.71
N GLU A 328 2.28 -33.49 -17.83
CA GLU A 328 2.18 -33.36 -16.38
C GLU A 328 2.72 -32.03 -15.85
N LEU A 329 3.56 -31.35 -16.64
CA LEU A 329 4.15 -30.08 -16.29
C LEU A 329 3.24 -28.88 -16.60
N ASP A 330 2.20 -29.01 -17.42
CA ASP A 330 1.35 -27.88 -17.85
C ASP A 330 0.78 -27.04 -16.68
N ASN A 331 0.49 -27.69 -15.54
CA ASN A 331 -0.07 -27.09 -14.34
C ASN A 331 0.96 -26.80 -13.23
N PHE A 332 2.26 -26.84 -13.54
CA PHE A 332 3.31 -26.53 -12.57
C PHE A 332 3.17 -25.10 -12.06
N GLU A 333 3.16 -24.92 -10.74
CA GLU A 333 3.20 -23.62 -10.10
C GLU A 333 4.47 -23.49 -9.24
N PRO A 334 5.28 -22.44 -9.42
CA PRO A 334 6.47 -22.23 -8.60
C PRO A 334 6.08 -22.05 -7.13
N ALA A 335 6.54 -22.95 -6.26
CA ALA A 335 6.17 -22.95 -4.84
C ALA A 335 6.92 -21.89 -4.00
N LYS A 336 8.06 -21.40 -4.49
CA LYS A 336 8.92 -20.47 -3.75
C LYS A 336 9.00 -19.11 -4.44
N VAL A 337 9.14 -18.07 -3.62
CA VAL A 337 9.60 -16.76 -4.08
C VAL A 337 11.08 -16.89 -4.41
N VAL A 338 11.49 -16.37 -5.56
CA VAL A 338 12.89 -16.40 -5.99
C VAL A 338 13.34 -15.00 -6.34
N TYR A 339 14.62 -14.75 -6.11
CA TYR A 339 15.27 -13.52 -6.55
C TYR A 339 15.26 -13.42 -8.08
N TYR A 340 14.91 -12.25 -8.61
CA TYR A 340 15.05 -11.91 -10.03
C TYR A 340 15.18 -10.40 -10.17
N THR A 341 15.77 -9.96 -11.29
CA THR A 341 15.99 -8.55 -11.63
C THR A 341 15.01 -8.06 -12.70
N LEU A 342 15.02 -6.76 -13.00
CA LEU A 342 14.23 -6.23 -14.12
C LEU A 342 14.67 -6.80 -15.47
N GLU A 343 15.96 -7.10 -15.66
CA GLU A 343 16.47 -7.75 -16.88
C GLU A 343 15.90 -9.17 -17.04
N ASP A 344 15.77 -9.91 -15.92
CA ASP A 344 15.15 -11.24 -15.93
C ASP A 344 13.66 -11.16 -16.24
N LEU A 345 12.99 -10.12 -15.76
CA LEU A 345 11.59 -9.84 -16.07
C LEU A 345 11.41 -9.52 -17.57
N GLU A 346 12.34 -8.77 -18.17
CA GLU A 346 12.34 -8.49 -19.61
C GLU A 346 12.55 -9.74 -20.46
N LYS A 347 13.48 -10.62 -20.06
CA LYS A 347 13.67 -11.92 -20.71
C LYS A 347 12.40 -12.77 -20.64
N ALA A 348 11.75 -12.82 -19.47
CA ALA A 348 10.49 -13.54 -19.28
C ALA A 348 9.33 -12.95 -20.11
N LEU A 349 9.25 -11.62 -20.21
CA LEU A 349 8.26 -10.94 -21.06
C LEU A 349 8.49 -11.27 -22.53
N ASN A 350 9.71 -11.12 -23.03
CA ASN A 350 10.04 -11.42 -24.42
C ASN A 350 9.73 -12.88 -24.77
N PHE A 351 10.06 -13.81 -23.87
CA PHE A 351 9.68 -15.21 -24.04
C PHE A 351 8.14 -15.35 -24.13
N THR A 352 7.39 -14.78 -23.18
CA THR A 352 5.92 -14.82 -23.15
C THR A 352 5.31 -14.38 -24.48
N LEU A 353 5.76 -13.22 -24.96
CA LEU A 353 5.22 -12.58 -26.15
C LEU A 353 5.46 -13.40 -27.43
N ILE A 354 6.59 -14.10 -27.51
CA ILE A 354 6.95 -14.94 -28.65
C ILE A 354 6.29 -16.31 -28.55
N SER A 355 6.42 -17.00 -27.40
CA SER A 355 5.99 -18.39 -27.23
C SER A 355 4.49 -18.61 -27.42
N GLU A 356 3.69 -17.62 -27.05
CA GLU A 356 2.23 -17.67 -27.14
C GLU A 356 1.69 -16.88 -28.35
N GLY A 357 2.58 -16.37 -29.23
CA GLY A 357 2.19 -15.72 -30.48
C GLY A 357 1.50 -14.36 -30.32
N TRP A 358 1.65 -13.69 -29.17
CA TRP A 358 1.06 -12.37 -28.91
C TRP A 358 1.51 -11.31 -29.92
N LEU A 359 2.75 -11.39 -30.39
CA LEU A 359 3.29 -10.49 -31.42
C LEU A 359 2.79 -10.79 -32.84
N ARG A 360 2.02 -11.86 -33.04
CA ARG A 360 1.46 -12.24 -34.35
C ARG A 360 -0.06 -12.07 -34.44
N ASN A 361 -0.72 -11.80 -33.31
CA ASN A 361 -2.16 -11.59 -33.27
C ASN A 361 -2.45 -10.08 -33.35
N GLU A 362 -3.07 -9.63 -34.44
CA GLU A 362 -3.38 -8.21 -34.67
C GLU A 362 -4.16 -7.57 -33.52
N ASN A 363 -5.03 -8.33 -32.84
CA ASN A 363 -5.86 -7.83 -31.75
C ASN A 363 -5.06 -7.62 -30.45
N THR A 364 -3.96 -8.33 -30.25
CA THR A 364 -3.17 -8.26 -29.00
C THR A 364 -1.76 -7.68 -29.21
N TYR A 365 -1.38 -7.41 -30.47
CA TYR A 365 -0.10 -6.84 -30.84
C TYR A 365 0.16 -5.49 -30.14
N GLY A 366 -0.83 -4.59 -30.17
CA GLY A 366 -0.71 -3.27 -29.53
C GLY A 366 -0.47 -3.37 -28.02
N ASP A 367 -1.18 -4.28 -27.35
CA ASP A 367 -1.01 -4.55 -25.92
C ASP A 367 0.38 -5.12 -25.61
N ALA A 368 0.81 -6.12 -26.38
CA ALA A 368 2.13 -6.74 -26.25
C ALA A 368 3.28 -5.73 -26.40
N VAL A 369 3.22 -4.90 -27.44
CA VAL A 369 4.21 -3.85 -27.69
C VAL A 369 4.19 -2.80 -26.58
N THR A 370 3.01 -2.40 -26.11
CA THR A 370 2.88 -1.41 -25.04
C THR A 370 3.55 -1.87 -23.75
N ILE A 371 3.25 -3.09 -23.28
CA ILE A 371 3.87 -3.64 -22.06
C ILE A 371 5.38 -3.78 -22.23
N ARG A 372 5.85 -4.24 -23.39
CA ARG A 372 7.28 -4.36 -23.70
C ARG A 372 8.01 -3.02 -23.65
N VAL A 373 7.45 -1.99 -24.28
CA VAL A 373 8.04 -0.64 -24.29
C VAL A 373 8.07 -0.05 -22.87
N ARG A 374 7.01 -0.24 -22.08
CA ARG A 374 6.95 0.27 -20.70
C ARG A 374 7.97 -0.41 -19.79
N LEU A 375 8.10 -1.73 -19.86
CA LEU A 375 9.11 -2.45 -19.08
C LEU A 375 10.53 -2.04 -19.49
N HIS A 376 10.79 -1.93 -20.80
CA HIS A 376 12.09 -1.48 -21.29
C HIS A 376 12.41 -0.04 -20.86
N SER A 377 11.43 0.86 -20.89
CA SER A 377 11.58 2.24 -20.40
C SER A 377 11.84 2.28 -18.89
N LEU A 378 11.24 1.38 -18.10
CA LEU A 378 11.53 1.25 -16.67
C LEU A 378 12.97 0.80 -16.43
N ILE A 379 13.46 -0.17 -17.21
CA ILE A 379 14.83 -0.72 -17.10
C ILE A 379 15.89 0.31 -17.44
N THR A 380 15.66 1.08 -18.51
CA THR A 380 16.62 2.05 -19.03
C THR A 380 16.53 3.42 -18.37
N GLY A 381 15.40 3.72 -17.71
CA GLY A 381 15.14 4.97 -17.02
C GLY A 381 15.67 5.04 -15.59
N ASP A 382 15.54 6.21 -14.99
CA ASP A 382 16.04 6.46 -13.64
C ASP A 382 15.35 5.62 -12.58
N TYR A 383 14.10 5.19 -12.78
CA TYR A 383 13.34 4.41 -11.79
C TYR A 383 13.83 2.96 -11.61
N ALA A 384 14.69 2.44 -12.50
CA ALA A 384 15.33 1.13 -12.33
C ALA A 384 16.08 1.00 -11.00
N LYS A 385 16.65 2.12 -10.50
CA LYS A 385 17.41 2.18 -9.26
C LYS A 385 16.60 1.80 -8.01
N PHE A 386 15.29 2.00 -8.03
CA PHE A 386 14.39 1.61 -6.93
C PHE A 386 14.30 0.09 -6.79
N PHE A 387 14.55 -0.66 -7.86
CA PHE A 387 14.50 -2.13 -7.86
C PHE A 387 15.89 -2.78 -7.75
N ALA A 388 16.95 -1.98 -7.54
CA ALA A 388 18.33 -2.44 -7.41
C ALA A 388 18.65 -3.05 -6.03
N CYS A 389 17.91 -4.09 -5.66
CA CYS A 389 18.12 -4.93 -4.49
C CYS A 389 19.09 -6.06 -4.83
N ARG A 390 20.25 -6.15 -4.15
CA ARG A 390 21.31 -7.15 -4.45
C ARG A 390 21.18 -8.46 -3.69
N THR A 391 20.38 -8.48 -2.63
CA THR A 391 20.27 -9.61 -1.71
C THR A 391 18.82 -10.03 -1.63
N PHE A 392 18.57 -11.33 -1.79
CA PHE A 392 17.26 -11.90 -1.54
C PHE A 392 16.82 -11.63 -0.10
N MET A 393 15.56 -11.23 0.07
CA MET A 393 14.92 -11.02 1.36
C MET A 393 13.51 -11.57 1.31
N SER A 394 13.08 -12.26 2.36
CA SER A 394 11.66 -12.56 2.55
C SER A 394 10.87 -11.29 2.86
N GLU A 395 9.55 -11.35 2.75
CA GLU A 395 8.66 -10.25 3.13
C GLU A 395 8.91 -9.80 4.59
N GLN A 396 9.04 -10.75 5.52
CA GLN A 396 9.33 -10.41 6.93
C GLN A 396 10.69 -9.75 7.09
N GLN A 397 11.71 -10.19 6.34
CA GLN A 397 13.03 -9.59 6.36
C GLN A 397 13.02 -8.17 5.78
N PHE A 398 12.23 -7.94 4.73
CA PHE A 398 12.04 -6.62 4.14
C PHE A 398 11.33 -5.68 5.11
N ILE A 399 10.20 -6.09 5.70
CA ILE A 399 9.51 -5.28 6.71
C ILE A 399 10.44 -4.98 7.90
N ALA A 400 11.22 -5.97 8.35
CA ALA A 400 12.19 -5.78 9.42
C ALA A 400 13.29 -4.77 9.02
N SER A 401 13.79 -4.80 7.79
CA SER A 401 14.80 -3.85 7.32
C SER A 401 14.25 -2.42 7.20
N LEU A 402 12.94 -2.28 6.91
CA LEU A 402 12.25 -0.98 6.90
C LEU A 402 12.24 -0.31 8.28
N ILE A 403 12.17 -1.07 9.36
CA ILE A 403 12.07 -0.54 10.73
C ILE A 403 13.38 -0.60 11.52
N MET A 404 14.38 -1.38 11.10
CA MET A 404 15.64 -1.52 11.82
C MET A 404 16.57 -0.34 11.52
N MET A 405 17.19 0.23 12.55
CA MET A 405 18.21 1.26 12.41
C MET A 405 19.52 0.67 11.83
N PRO A 406 20.39 1.48 11.21
CA PRO A 406 21.66 1.02 10.63
C PRO A 406 22.59 0.28 11.59
N ASP A 407 22.44 0.49 12.90
CA ASP A 407 23.23 -0.21 13.92
C ASP A 407 22.79 -1.67 14.17
N GLY A 408 21.67 -2.09 13.58
CA GLY A 408 21.11 -3.44 13.71
C GLY A 408 20.58 -3.78 15.12
N LYS A 409 20.48 -2.79 16.01
CA LYS A 409 20.09 -2.99 17.43
C LYS A 409 18.81 -2.26 17.77
N HIS A 410 18.61 -1.08 17.21
CA HIS A 410 17.47 -0.24 17.53
C HIS A 410 16.41 -0.29 16.43
N LYS A 411 15.15 -0.16 16.85
CA LYS A 411 14.00 -0.09 15.96
C LYS A 411 13.53 1.36 15.87
N ALA A 412 13.26 1.83 14.66
CA ALA A 412 12.58 3.08 14.37
C ALA A 412 11.09 3.00 14.74
N GLN A 413 10.60 3.98 15.50
CA GLN A 413 9.18 4.12 15.79
C GLN A 413 8.47 4.93 14.71
N ILE A 414 9.18 5.83 14.02
CA ILE A 414 8.66 6.58 12.88
C ILE A 414 9.57 6.29 11.68
N VAL A 415 8.97 5.79 10.61
CA VAL A 415 9.61 5.55 9.32
C VAL A 415 8.93 6.46 8.31
N ASN A 416 9.69 7.41 7.77
CA ASN A 416 9.21 8.33 6.74
C ASN A 416 9.75 7.92 5.38
N PHE A 417 8.87 7.75 4.41
CA PHE A 417 9.18 7.58 3.00
C PHE A 417 8.88 8.89 2.29
N ASN A 418 9.91 9.70 2.03
CA ASN A 418 9.78 10.90 1.22
C ASN A 418 9.74 10.52 -0.26
N LEU A 419 8.67 10.93 -0.93
CA LEU A 419 8.33 10.66 -2.31
C LEU A 419 8.07 11.98 -3.08
N ASP A 420 8.58 13.11 -2.58
CA ASP A 420 8.34 14.45 -3.13
C ASP A 420 8.92 14.68 -4.53
N ASP A 421 9.88 13.85 -4.96
CA ASP A 421 10.55 13.94 -6.26
C ASP A 421 10.04 12.95 -7.33
N VAL A 422 8.97 12.18 -7.06
CA VAL A 422 8.43 11.14 -7.96
C VAL A 422 7.05 11.49 -8.53
#